data_AF-A0AAD8CID7-F1
#
_entry.id   AF-A0AAD8CID7-F1
#
_cell.length_a   1.000
_cell.length_b   1.000
_cell.length_c   1.000
_cell.angle_alpha   90.00
_cell.angle_beta   90.00
_cell.angle_gamma   90.00
#
_symmetry.space_group_name_H-M   'P 1'
#
loop_
_entity.id
_entity.type
_entity.pdbx_description
1 polymer ?
#
loop_
_entity_poly.entity_id
_entity_poly.type
_entity_poly.pdbx_seq_one_letter_code
_entity_poly.pdbx_strand_id
1 'polypeptide(L)'
;VPDYSCGTDATLWITGTHPVETDGIVSRQACAGWNLNCCHSSITVHIKACPGNYHVYKYQGVPWCYHAYCAEYNPTITALQTVPLSCLNQPCLSGQDCITDSCVNPCQQYNVLDEPWRSTDFPIAPSSVPKCDSGLNGWYRFLVNDSVRMPEACVPEYSCGTHAPMWINGTHPLETDGIVSRQSCGKWSSSCCYFTTTVHIKACPGNYHVYKFQGTPGCNLAYCAESNLITKAPESTTEQPTETTERSTETLQEHLPKGMTLRWRKKEGKIFHKPEEEEEEGE
;
A
#
# COMPACT_ATOMS: atom_id res chain seq x y z
N VAL A 1 -2.76 20.66 -17.53
CA VAL A 1 -2.70 20.51 -16.06
C VAL A 1 -1.25 20.65 -15.66
N PRO A 2 -0.88 21.36 -14.57
CA PRO A 2 0.52 21.53 -14.19
C PRO A 2 1.20 20.20 -13.87
N ASP A 3 2.50 20.09 -14.15
CA ASP A 3 3.32 18.96 -13.70
C ASP A 3 3.30 18.86 -12.15
N TYR A 4 3.56 17.67 -11.60
CA TYR A 4 3.50 17.39 -10.15
C TYR A 4 2.11 17.55 -9.49
N SER A 5 1.04 17.57 -10.28
CA SER A 5 -0.33 17.58 -9.78
C SER A 5 -0.87 16.17 -9.55
N CYS A 6 -1.93 16.05 -8.75
CA CYS A 6 -2.63 14.77 -8.48
C CYS A 6 -1.75 13.64 -7.92
N GLY A 7 -0.64 13.96 -7.25
CA GLY A 7 0.25 12.97 -6.63
C GLY A 7 1.11 12.18 -7.62
N THR A 8 1.35 12.70 -8.82
CA THR A 8 2.21 12.08 -9.84
C THR A 8 3.15 13.11 -10.46
N ASP A 9 4.33 12.70 -10.92
CA ASP A 9 5.30 13.61 -11.55
C ASP A 9 4.82 14.10 -12.92
N ALA A 10 4.21 13.20 -13.70
CA ALA A 10 3.67 13.50 -15.02
C ALA A 10 2.15 13.24 -15.07
N THR A 11 1.38 14.32 -15.03
CA THR A 11 -0.08 14.27 -15.05
C THR A 11 -0.61 14.00 -16.46
N LEU A 12 -1.55 13.06 -16.59
CA LEU A 12 -2.31 12.84 -17.82
C LEU A 12 -3.64 13.60 -17.80
N TRP A 13 -3.94 14.32 -18.89
CA TRP A 13 -5.23 14.98 -19.11
C TRP A 13 -5.81 14.71 -20.49
N ILE A 14 -7.13 14.68 -20.58
CA ILE A 14 -7.83 14.39 -21.83
C ILE A 14 -7.80 15.62 -22.74
N THR A 15 -7.58 15.39 -24.03
CA THR A 15 -7.67 16.40 -25.07
C THR A 15 -9.07 16.50 -25.65
N GLY A 16 -9.52 17.72 -25.86
CA GLY A 16 -10.86 18.02 -26.38
C GLY A 16 -11.95 17.99 -25.31
N THR A 17 -13.19 18.12 -25.74
CA THR A 17 -14.36 18.12 -24.87
C THR A 17 -14.82 16.70 -24.53
N HIS A 18 -15.42 16.57 -23.35
CA HIS A 18 -16.17 15.37 -22.98
C HIS A 18 -17.31 15.12 -23.97
N PRO A 19 -17.63 13.86 -24.30
CA PRO A 19 -18.75 13.53 -25.18
C PRO A 19 -20.09 13.92 -24.53
N VAL A 20 -21.12 14.09 -25.37
CA VAL A 20 -22.53 14.16 -24.96
C VAL A 20 -23.21 12.80 -25.10
N GLU A 21 -24.38 12.60 -24.48
CA GLU A 21 -25.05 11.29 -24.41
C GLU A 21 -25.31 10.64 -25.79
N THR A 22 -25.51 11.45 -26.83
CA THR A 22 -25.74 10.99 -28.21
C THR A 22 -24.49 10.52 -28.93
N ASP A 23 -23.29 10.83 -28.42
CA ASP A 23 -22.02 10.51 -29.10
C ASP A 23 -21.62 9.04 -28.93
N GLY A 24 -22.25 8.32 -27.99
CA GLY A 24 -21.86 6.95 -27.66
C GLY A 24 -20.49 6.88 -26.99
N ILE A 25 -19.68 5.87 -27.39
CA ILE A 25 -18.31 5.71 -26.89
C ILE A 25 -17.36 6.48 -27.81
N VAL A 26 -16.66 7.46 -27.26
CA VAL A 26 -15.70 8.29 -27.99
C VAL A 26 -14.28 8.00 -27.52
N SER A 27 -13.36 7.86 -28.47
CA SER A 27 -11.93 7.73 -28.20
C SER A 27 -11.28 9.12 -28.14
N ARG A 28 -10.52 9.40 -27.08
CA ARG A 28 -9.74 10.63 -26.91
C ARG A 28 -8.29 10.30 -26.55
N GLN A 29 -7.39 11.26 -26.74
CA GLN A 29 -6.02 11.15 -26.27
C GLN A 29 -5.90 11.78 -24.89
N ALA A 30 -5.39 11.02 -23.93
CA ALA A 30 -4.90 11.53 -22.66
C ALA A 30 -3.41 11.86 -22.82
N CYS A 31 -3.06 13.13 -22.72
CA CYS A 31 -1.73 13.66 -22.98
C CYS A 31 -0.93 13.85 -21.70
N ALA A 32 0.37 13.52 -21.76
CA ALA A 32 1.36 13.94 -20.76
C ALA A 32 2.17 15.12 -21.28
N GLY A 33 2.39 16.11 -20.42
CA GLY A 33 3.27 17.24 -20.69
C GLY A 33 4.75 16.90 -20.49
N TRP A 34 5.63 17.53 -21.27
CA TRP A 34 7.08 17.53 -21.00
C TRP A 34 7.78 18.69 -21.72
N ASN A 35 8.70 19.39 -21.05
CA ASN A 35 9.54 20.46 -21.65
C ASN A 35 8.75 21.47 -22.51
N LEU A 36 7.70 22.07 -21.94
CA LEU A 36 6.81 23.04 -22.61
C LEU A 36 5.94 22.46 -23.74
N ASN A 37 6.11 21.19 -24.10
CA ASN A 37 5.16 20.49 -24.97
C ASN A 37 3.98 19.96 -24.13
N CYS A 38 2.81 20.54 -24.35
CA CYS A 38 1.56 20.17 -23.67
C CYS A 38 1.06 18.76 -24.02
N CYS A 39 1.55 18.12 -25.08
CA CYS A 39 1.23 16.73 -25.37
C CYS A 39 2.45 16.06 -25.99
N HIS A 40 3.45 15.79 -25.13
CA HIS A 40 4.66 15.12 -25.57
C HIS A 40 4.40 13.65 -25.89
N SER A 41 3.58 13.00 -25.06
CA SER A 41 3.12 11.63 -25.27
C SER A 41 1.63 11.53 -25.00
N SER A 42 0.97 10.50 -25.55
CA SER A 42 -0.45 10.29 -25.32
C SER A 42 -0.85 8.81 -25.24
N ILE A 43 -1.93 8.56 -24.51
CA ILE A 43 -2.55 7.25 -24.36
C ILE A 43 -4.01 7.39 -24.77
N THR A 44 -4.52 6.43 -25.54
CA THR A 44 -5.92 6.43 -25.95
C THR A 44 -6.81 6.02 -24.78
N VAL A 45 -7.81 6.84 -24.48
CA VAL A 45 -8.85 6.57 -23.49
C VAL A 45 -10.20 6.55 -24.17
N HIS A 46 -11.11 5.70 -23.69
CA HIS A 46 -12.49 5.68 -24.18
C HIS A 46 -13.42 6.29 -23.14
N ILE A 47 -14.31 7.16 -23.58
CA ILE A 47 -15.21 7.94 -22.72
C ILE A 47 -16.62 7.77 -23.23
N LYS A 48 -17.57 7.60 -22.31
CA LYS A 48 -19.01 7.61 -22.60
C LYS A 48 -19.71 8.57 -21.65
N ALA A 49 -20.59 9.41 -22.18
CA ALA A 49 -21.54 10.16 -21.38
C ALA A 49 -22.76 9.28 -21.06
N CYS A 50 -23.20 9.32 -19.81
CA CYS A 50 -24.31 8.52 -19.32
C CYS A 50 -25.46 9.40 -18.81
N PRO A 51 -26.72 8.93 -18.93
CA PRO A 51 -27.87 9.57 -18.29
C PRO A 51 -27.62 9.77 -16.80
N GLY A 52 -27.93 10.96 -16.29
CA GLY A 52 -27.64 11.34 -14.90
C GLY A 52 -26.38 12.20 -14.73
N ASN A 53 -25.89 12.82 -15.81
CA ASN A 53 -24.82 13.83 -15.79
C ASN A 53 -23.48 13.30 -15.24
N TYR A 54 -23.06 12.11 -15.67
CA TYR A 54 -21.73 11.56 -15.35
C TYR A 54 -21.09 10.91 -16.59
N HIS A 55 -19.76 10.77 -16.53
CA HIS A 55 -18.95 10.14 -17.58
C HIS A 55 -18.31 8.86 -17.06
N VAL A 56 -18.23 7.85 -17.92
CA VAL A 56 -17.53 6.59 -17.66
C VAL A 56 -16.29 6.51 -18.54
N TYR A 57 -15.16 6.21 -17.93
CA TYR A 57 -13.85 6.15 -18.58
C TYR A 57 -13.33 4.71 -18.59
N LYS A 58 -12.85 4.26 -19.74
CA LYS A 58 -12.02 3.06 -19.86
C LYS A 58 -10.59 3.50 -20.12
N TYR A 59 -9.79 3.48 -19.05
CA TYR A 59 -8.37 3.78 -19.11
C TYR A 59 -7.56 2.59 -19.62
N GLN A 60 -6.40 2.88 -20.19
CA GLN A 60 -5.38 1.89 -20.48
C GLN A 60 -4.31 1.95 -19.40
N GLY A 61 -3.64 0.83 -19.14
CA GLY A 61 -2.50 0.80 -18.23
C GLY A 61 -1.43 1.77 -18.73
N VAL A 62 -0.94 2.62 -17.84
CA VAL A 62 0.13 3.57 -18.16
C VAL A 62 1.46 2.81 -18.23
N PRO A 63 2.26 2.95 -19.30
CA PRO A 63 3.52 2.20 -19.43
C PRO A 63 4.61 2.65 -18.43
N TRP A 64 4.45 3.82 -17.82
CA TRP A 64 5.46 4.43 -16.97
C TRP A 64 4.90 4.70 -15.57
N CYS A 65 5.66 4.33 -14.54
CA CYS A 65 5.24 4.35 -13.14
C CYS A 65 4.99 5.75 -12.55
N TYR A 66 5.44 6.80 -13.23
CA TYR A 66 5.30 8.20 -12.80
C TYR A 66 4.18 8.96 -13.54
N HIS A 67 3.36 8.26 -14.34
CA HIS A 67 2.16 8.82 -14.96
C HIS A 67 0.90 8.44 -14.19
N ALA A 68 -0.04 9.38 -14.04
CA ALA A 68 -1.37 9.09 -13.52
C ALA A 68 -2.46 9.95 -14.20
N TYR A 69 -3.67 9.39 -14.30
CA TYR A 69 -4.85 10.12 -14.76
C TYR A 69 -5.40 11.02 -13.65
N CYS A 70 -5.64 12.29 -13.97
CA CYS A 70 -6.31 13.22 -13.07
C CYS A 70 -7.81 13.37 -13.41
N ALA A 71 -8.60 13.65 -12.39
CA ALA A 71 -9.98 14.13 -12.54
C ALA A 71 -10.14 15.46 -11.79
N GLU A 72 -11.04 16.31 -12.29
CA GLU A 72 -11.40 17.55 -11.60
C GLU A 72 -12.14 17.23 -10.29
N TYR A 73 -11.76 17.91 -9.22
CA TYR A 73 -12.45 17.80 -7.94
C TYR A 73 -13.76 18.59 -7.99
N ASN A 74 -14.91 17.91 -7.90
CA ASN A 74 -16.21 18.55 -7.77
C ASN A 74 -16.80 18.27 -6.38
N PRO A 75 -16.83 19.25 -5.46
CA PRO A 75 -17.30 19.06 -4.08
C PRO A 75 -18.81 18.83 -3.98
N THR A 76 -19.57 19.00 -5.06
CA THR A 76 -21.02 18.75 -5.10
C THR A 76 -21.37 17.31 -5.49
N ILE A 77 -20.39 16.54 -5.96
CA ILE A 77 -20.57 15.11 -6.24
C ILE A 77 -20.26 14.35 -4.96
N THR A 78 -21.31 13.92 -4.24
CA THR A 78 -21.19 12.82 -3.28
C THR A 78 -20.56 11.66 -4.05
N ALA A 79 -19.38 11.18 -3.62
CA ALA A 79 -18.62 10.13 -4.30
C ALA A 79 -19.58 9.09 -4.90
N LEU A 80 -19.75 9.13 -6.23
CA LEU A 80 -20.58 8.16 -6.91
C LEU A 80 -19.96 6.81 -6.57
N GLN A 81 -20.80 5.91 -6.03
CA GLN A 81 -20.43 4.54 -5.72
C GLN A 81 -19.51 4.03 -6.82
N THR A 82 -18.34 3.53 -6.44
CA THR A 82 -17.48 2.76 -7.34
C THR A 82 -18.35 1.70 -7.97
N VAL A 83 -18.76 1.89 -9.22
CA VAL A 83 -19.57 0.91 -9.93
C VAL A 83 -18.63 -0.28 -10.12
N PRO A 84 -18.89 -1.45 -9.49
CA PRO A 84 -18.03 -2.60 -9.67
C PRO A 84 -17.98 -2.92 -11.16
N LEU A 85 -16.83 -3.38 -11.67
CA LEU A 85 -16.74 -3.93 -13.03
C LEU A 85 -17.94 -4.87 -13.24
N SER A 86 -18.77 -4.55 -14.22
CA SER A 86 -20.02 -5.25 -14.48
C SER A 86 -19.75 -6.73 -14.71
N CYS A 87 -20.22 -7.57 -13.80
CA CYS A 87 -20.21 -9.02 -13.89
C CYS A 87 -21.46 -9.42 -14.66
N LEU A 88 -21.33 -9.93 -15.90
CA LEU A 88 -22.47 -10.30 -16.76
C LEU A 88 -23.62 -9.24 -16.77
N ASN A 89 -23.27 -7.96 -16.95
CA ASN A 89 -24.19 -6.81 -16.95
C ASN A 89 -24.89 -6.47 -15.62
N GLN A 90 -24.44 -7.00 -14.47
CA GLN A 90 -24.92 -6.60 -13.16
C GLN A 90 -23.76 -6.23 -12.19
N PRO A 91 -23.95 -5.22 -11.33
CA PRO A 91 -23.00 -4.93 -10.27
C PRO A 91 -23.09 -6.01 -9.18
N CYS A 92 -21.94 -6.39 -8.62
CA CYS A 92 -21.91 -7.29 -7.49
C CYS A 92 -22.46 -6.62 -6.22
N LEU A 93 -22.93 -7.43 -5.27
CA LEU A 93 -23.39 -6.91 -3.97
C LEU A 93 -22.22 -6.26 -3.21
N SER A 94 -22.56 -5.42 -2.23
CA SER A 94 -21.55 -4.76 -1.39
C SER A 94 -20.61 -5.80 -0.76
N GLY A 95 -19.30 -5.59 -0.94
CA GLY A 95 -18.26 -6.47 -0.42
C GLY A 95 -17.98 -7.72 -1.25
N GLN A 96 -18.60 -7.88 -2.43
CA GLN A 96 -18.24 -8.87 -3.43
C GLN A 96 -17.39 -8.25 -4.54
N ASP A 97 -16.64 -9.09 -5.24
CA ASP A 97 -15.86 -8.72 -6.41
C ASP A 97 -16.18 -9.65 -7.59
N CYS A 98 -15.98 -9.14 -8.80
CA CYS A 98 -16.21 -9.90 -10.02
C CYS A 98 -14.97 -10.74 -10.36
N ILE A 99 -15.10 -12.06 -10.24
CA ILE A 99 -14.05 -13.03 -10.56
C ILE A 99 -14.59 -13.95 -11.65
N THR A 100 -13.96 -13.92 -12.83
CA THR A 100 -14.29 -14.79 -13.99
C THR A 100 -15.80 -14.88 -14.25
N ASP A 101 -16.45 -13.73 -14.40
CA ASP A 101 -17.89 -13.59 -14.69
C ASP A 101 -18.88 -13.97 -13.57
N SER A 102 -18.39 -14.19 -12.35
CA SER A 102 -19.22 -14.44 -11.17
C SER A 102 -18.92 -13.46 -10.04
N CYS A 103 -19.96 -13.02 -9.34
CA CYS A 103 -19.81 -12.21 -8.13
C CYS A 103 -19.48 -13.12 -6.96
N VAL A 104 -18.28 -12.95 -6.40
CA VAL A 104 -17.75 -13.80 -5.34
C VAL A 104 -17.39 -12.94 -4.14
N ASN A 105 -17.65 -13.46 -2.94
CA ASN A 105 -17.13 -12.86 -1.71
C ASN A 105 -15.65 -13.28 -1.55
N PRO A 106 -14.69 -12.35 -1.61
CA PRO A 106 -13.28 -12.71 -1.51
C PRO A 106 -12.88 -13.20 -0.12
N CYS A 107 -13.74 -13.11 0.90
CA CYS A 107 -13.54 -13.78 2.17
C CYS A 107 -13.76 -15.30 2.10
N GLN A 108 -14.47 -15.80 1.08
CA GLN A 108 -14.77 -17.21 0.88
C GLN A 108 -13.93 -17.86 -0.21
N GLN A 109 -13.41 -17.06 -1.15
CA GLN A 109 -12.59 -17.53 -2.25
C GLN A 109 -11.38 -16.63 -2.44
N TYR A 110 -10.23 -17.14 -2.02
CA TYR A 110 -8.93 -16.47 -2.09
C TYR A 110 -7.83 -17.52 -2.26
N ASN A 111 -6.67 -17.08 -2.73
CA ASN A 111 -5.44 -17.86 -2.73
C ASN A 111 -4.67 -17.63 -1.42
N VAL A 112 -3.78 -18.55 -1.07
CA VAL A 112 -2.97 -18.45 0.16
C VAL A 112 -1.55 -18.03 -0.20
N LEU A 113 -0.99 -17.13 0.60
CA LEU A 113 0.42 -16.78 0.64
C LEU A 113 1.00 -17.23 1.99
N ASP A 114 1.59 -18.42 2.02
CA ASP A 114 2.11 -19.08 3.22
C ASP A 114 3.65 -19.13 3.26
N GLU A 115 4.31 -18.49 2.30
CA GLU A 115 5.75 -18.61 2.17
C GLU A 115 6.48 -17.83 3.30
N PRO A 116 7.32 -18.48 4.12
CA PRO A 116 7.96 -17.84 5.28
C PRO A 116 8.83 -16.63 4.95
N TRP A 117 9.36 -16.59 3.73
CA TRP A 117 10.19 -15.49 3.26
C TRP A 117 9.43 -14.17 3.15
N ARG A 118 8.09 -14.17 3.19
CA ARG A 118 7.27 -12.95 3.15
C ARG A 118 7.31 -12.15 4.44
N SER A 119 7.77 -12.74 5.56
CA SER A 119 7.83 -12.06 6.84
C SER A 119 8.73 -10.82 6.78
N THR A 120 8.33 -9.74 7.45
CA THR A 120 9.18 -8.55 7.67
C THR A 120 10.50 -8.86 8.36
N ASP A 121 10.58 -9.97 9.09
CA ASP A 121 11.79 -10.41 9.79
C ASP A 121 12.69 -11.29 8.91
N PHE A 122 12.29 -11.58 7.67
CA PHE A 122 13.08 -12.42 6.76
C PHE A 122 14.02 -11.58 5.89
N PRO A 123 15.34 -11.57 6.16
CA PRO A 123 16.30 -10.87 5.31
C PRO A 123 16.60 -11.66 4.03
N ILE A 124 16.92 -10.97 2.94
CA ILE A 124 17.53 -11.59 1.76
C ILE A 124 19.06 -11.64 1.91
N ALA A 125 19.66 -12.80 1.62
CA ALA A 125 21.12 -12.92 1.61
C ALA A 125 21.72 -12.31 0.31
N PRO A 126 22.94 -11.74 0.35
CA PRO A 126 23.52 -11.00 -0.79
C PRO A 126 23.60 -11.75 -2.11
N SER A 127 23.72 -13.09 -2.08
CA SER A 127 23.81 -13.94 -3.26
C SER A 127 22.49 -14.63 -3.65
N SER A 128 21.40 -14.35 -2.93
CA SER A 128 20.09 -14.95 -3.20
C SER A 128 19.35 -14.21 -4.31
N VAL A 129 18.59 -14.96 -5.11
CA VAL A 129 17.68 -14.37 -6.10
C VAL A 129 16.51 -13.72 -5.37
N PRO A 130 16.26 -12.40 -5.56
CA PRO A 130 15.16 -11.71 -4.91
C PRO A 130 13.81 -12.26 -5.35
N LYS A 131 12.87 -12.30 -4.42
CA LYS A 131 11.48 -12.67 -4.73
C LYS A 131 10.80 -11.60 -5.58
N CYS A 132 9.92 -12.06 -6.45
CA CYS A 132 9.20 -11.24 -7.42
C CYS A 132 7.72 -11.60 -7.42
N ASP A 133 6.87 -10.65 -7.03
CA ASP A 133 5.41 -10.79 -7.02
C ASP A 133 4.74 -10.09 -8.22
N SER A 134 5.48 -9.78 -9.30
CA SER A 134 4.93 -9.12 -10.49
C SER A 134 3.86 -9.96 -11.20
N GLY A 135 3.85 -11.28 -10.97
CA GLY A 135 2.87 -12.21 -11.51
C GLY A 135 1.64 -12.45 -10.62
N LEU A 136 1.57 -11.90 -9.40
CA LEU A 136 0.41 -12.10 -8.54
C LEU A 136 -0.82 -11.40 -9.11
N ASN A 137 -1.93 -12.12 -9.28
CA ASN A 137 -3.17 -11.54 -9.77
C ASN A 137 -4.37 -12.24 -9.13
N GLY A 138 -5.21 -11.46 -8.44
CA GLY A 138 -6.40 -11.95 -7.76
C GLY A 138 -6.36 -11.72 -6.25
N TRP A 139 -7.27 -12.38 -5.53
CA TRP A 139 -7.42 -12.27 -4.08
C TRP A 139 -6.52 -13.25 -3.34
N TYR A 140 -5.84 -12.76 -2.30
CA TYR A 140 -4.90 -13.52 -1.49
C TYR A 140 -5.10 -13.27 0.01
N ARG A 141 -4.78 -14.27 0.84
CA ARG A 141 -4.66 -14.16 2.29
C ARG A 141 -3.25 -14.58 2.71
N PHE A 142 -2.62 -13.81 3.59
CA PHE A 142 -1.33 -14.20 4.16
C PHE A 142 -1.52 -15.16 5.34
N LEU A 143 -0.80 -16.28 5.31
CA LEU A 143 -0.76 -17.32 6.34
C LEU A 143 0.69 -17.70 6.67
N VAL A 144 1.51 -16.73 7.04
CA VAL A 144 2.91 -16.98 7.44
C VAL A 144 2.94 -17.44 8.90
N ASN A 145 3.00 -18.75 9.11
CA ASN A 145 2.84 -19.47 10.39
C ASN A 145 1.47 -19.31 11.06
N ASP A 146 0.85 -18.14 10.95
CA ASP A 146 -0.49 -17.81 11.43
C ASP A 146 -1.13 -16.79 10.47
N SER A 147 -2.37 -16.40 10.73
CA SER A 147 -3.05 -15.31 10.03
C SER A 147 -2.32 -14.00 10.33
N VAL A 148 -1.71 -13.45 9.29
CA VAL A 148 -0.96 -12.18 9.33
C VAL A 148 -1.50 -11.24 8.26
N ARG A 149 -1.08 -9.98 8.33
CA ARG A 149 -1.51 -8.91 7.43
C ARG A 149 -0.30 -8.24 6.80
N MET A 150 -0.50 -7.51 5.71
CA MET A 150 0.55 -6.64 5.19
C MET A 150 0.92 -5.58 6.24
N PRO A 151 2.16 -5.09 6.31
CA PRO A 151 2.52 -4.00 7.20
C PRO A 151 1.90 -2.67 6.77
N GLU A 152 1.43 -1.88 7.74
CA GLU A 152 0.94 -0.50 7.55
C GLU A 152 2.05 0.56 7.62
N ALA A 153 3.29 0.10 7.86
CA ALA A 153 4.46 0.95 8.02
C ALA A 153 5.57 0.53 7.05
N CYS A 154 6.45 1.49 6.78
CA CYS A 154 7.60 1.31 5.90
C CYS A 154 8.51 0.18 6.40
N VAL A 155 8.74 -0.81 5.53
CA VAL A 155 9.60 -1.96 5.80
C VAL A 155 11.03 -1.65 5.30
N PRO A 156 12.09 -1.94 6.08
CA PRO A 156 13.47 -1.74 5.64
C PRO A 156 13.82 -2.53 4.38
N GLU A 157 14.70 -1.99 3.53
CA GLU A 157 15.21 -2.68 2.34
C GLU A 157 15.78 -4.06 2.69
N TYR A 158 15.78 -4.95 1.70
CA TYR A 158 16.33 -6.31 1.85
C TYR A 158 15.55 -7.20 2.82
N SER A 159 14.31 -6.82 3.17
CA SER A 159 13.38 -7.63 3.96
C SER A 159 12.40 -8.40 3.06
N CYS A 160 11.63 -9.31 3.65
CA CYS A 160 10.62 -10.12 2.97
C CYS A 160 11.17 -10.89 1.76
N GLY A 161 12.43 -11.33 1.85
CA GLY A 161 13.11 -12.13 0.82
C GLY A 161 13.31 -11.39 -0.51
N THR A 162 13.17 -10.07 -0.54
CA THR A 162 13.29 -9.27 -1.76
C THR A 162 14.17 -8.05 -1.53
N HIS A 163 14.47 -7.27 -2.57
CA HIS A 163 15.24 -6.03 -2.40
C HIS A 163 14.34 -4.85 -1.98
N ALA A 164 13.19 -4.69 -2.63
CA ALA A 164 12.23 -3.62 -2.37
C ALA A 164 10.92 -4.18 -1.77
N PRO A 165 10.82 -4.25 -0.44
CA PRO A 165 9.62 -4.78 0.22
C PRO A 165 8.42 -3.86 0.04
N MET A 166 7.26 -4.47 -0.22
CA MET A 166 6.00 -3.77 -0.41
C MET A 166 5.15 -3.81 0.87
N TRP A 167 4.62 -2.65 1.25
CA TRP A 167 3.75 -2.41 2.42
C TRP A 167 2.52 -1.57 2.00
N ILE A 168 1.53 -1.40 2.88
CA ILE A 168 0.36 -0.54 2.58
C ILE A 168 0.49 0.82 3.24
N ASN A 169 0.26 1.88 2.47
CA ASN A 169 0.24 3.24 2.97
C ASN A 169 -1.18 3.60 3.44
N GLY A 170 -1.38 3.53 4.75
CA GLY A 170 -2.67 3.74 5.41
C GLY A 170 -3.10 2.52 6.23
N THR A 171 -4.26 2.62 6.86
CA THR A 171 -4.78 1.58 7.74
C THR A 171 -5.58 0.52 6.99
N HIS A 172 -5.55 -0.72 7.49
CA HIS A 172 -6.45 -1.77 7.06
C HIS A 172 -7.91 -1.37 7.29
N PRO A 173 -8.84 -1.82 6.43
CA PRO A 173 -10.27 -1.61 6.64
C PRO A 173 -10.79 -2.34 7.87
N LEU A 174 -11.92 -1.86 8.40
CA LEU A 174 -12.82 -2.59 9.27
C LEU A 174 -13.74 -3.51 8.45
N GLU A 175 -14.35 -4.52 9.08
CA GLU A 175 -15.28 -5.44 8.39
C GLU A 175 -16.45 -4.71 7.72
N THR A 176 -16.87 -3.56 8.27
CA THR A 176 -17.96 -2.72 7.76
C THR A 176 -17.59 -1.89 6.52
N ASP A 177 -16.30 -1.72 6.23
CA ASP A 177 -15.85 -0.82 5.16
C ASP A 177 -15.96 -1.44 3.76
N GLY A 178 -16.24 -2.73 3.68
CA GLY A 178 -16.34 -3.45 2.42
C GLY A 178 -14.97 -3.66 1.77
N ILE A 179 -14.90 -3.50 0.44
CA ILE A 179 -13.65 -3.55 -0.30
C ILE A 179 -13.13 -2.12 -0.43
N VAL A 180 -11.96 -1.84 0.13
CA VAL A 180 -11.33 -0.52 0.06
C VAL A 180 -10.09 -0.55 -0.81
N SER A 181 -9.81 0.55 -1.48
CA SER A 181 -8.55 0.76 -2.19
C SER A 181 -7.51 1.38 -1.26
N ARG A 182 -6.26 0.92 -1.35
CA ARG A 182 -5.08 1.50 -0.68
C ARG A 182 -3.92 1.59 -1.65
N GLN A 183 -3.06 2.59 -1.45
CA GLN A 183 -1.76 2.62 -2.09
C GLN A 183 -0.85 1.60 -1.41
N SER A 184 -0.22 0.73 -2.19
CA SER A 184 0.90 -0.09 -1.73
C SER A 184 2.21 0.54 -2.20
N CYS A 185 3.15 0.63 -1.28
CA CYS A 185 4.42 1.31 -1.43
C CYS A 185 5.58 0.31 -1.36
N GLY A 186 6.55 0.44 -2.26
CA GLY A 186 7.82 -0.28 -2.22
C GLY A 186 8.93 0.62 -1.73
N LYS A 187 9.66 0.16 -0.71
CA LYS A 187 10.84 0.84 -0.16
C LYS A 187 12.01 0.78 -1.15
N TRP A 188 12.68 1.93 -1.39
CA TRP A 188 13.96 1.98 -2.11
C TRP A 188 14.78 3.24 -1.78
N SER A 189 16.10 3.07 -1.64
CA SER A 189 17.06 4.11 -1.28
C SER A 189 16.61 4.95 -0.06
N SER A 190 16.42 6.26 -0.20
CA SER A 190 15.93 7.13 0.88
C SER A 190 14.40 7.16 0.98
N SER A 191 13.67 6.71 -0.05
CA SER A 191 12.21 6.79 -0.09
C SER A 191 11.54 5.55 0.47
N CYS A 192 10.54 5.73 1.34
CA CYS A 192 9.67 4.67 1.83
C CYS A 192 8.62 4.23 0.80
N CYS A 193 8.34 5.05 -0.20
CA CYS A 193 7.33 4.79 -1.22
C CYS A 193 7.89 5.18 -2.59
N TYR A 194 8.96 4.50 -3.00
CA TYR A 194 9.58 4.72 -4.31
C TYR A 194 8.79 4.05 -5.42
N PHE A 195 8.42 2.79 -5.20
CA PHE A 195 7.52 2.06 -6.08
C PHE A 195 6.10 2.17 -5.55
N THR A 196 5.12 2.28 -6.45
CA THR A 196 3.72 2.43 -6.08
C THR A 196 2.84 1.51 -6.91
N THR A 197 1.83 0.94 -6.28
CA THR A 197 0.74 0.23 -6.95
C THR A 197 -0.53 0.35 -6.10
N THR A 198 -1.66 -0.08 -6.64
CA THR A 198 -2.93 -0.10 -5.92
C THR A 198 -3.24 -1.53 -5.46
N VAL A 199 -3.61 -1.69 -4.19
CA VAL A 199 -4.13 -2.94 -3.63
C VAL A 199 -5.56 -2.72 -3.16
N HIS A 200 -6.44 -3.69 -3.39
CA HIS A 200 -7.77 -3.67 -2.78
C HIS A 200 -7.76 -4.59 -1.56
N ILE A 201 -8.36 -4.15 -0.46
CA ILE A 201 -8.31 -4.87 0.81
C ILE A 201 -9.73 -5.03 1.33
N LYS A 202 -10.03 -6.21 1.88
CA LYS A 202 -11.27 -6.46 2.60
C LYS A 202 -10.96 -7.14 3.93
N ALA A 203 -11.56 -6.63 5.00
CA ALA A 203 -11.59 -7.32 6.28
C ALA A 203 -12.72 -8.36 6.28
N CYS A 204 -12.43 -9.54 6.82
CA CYS A 204 -13.30 -10.70 6.79
C CYS A 204 -13.65 -11.17 8.20
N PRO A 205 -14.85 -11.74 8.39
CA PRO A 205 -15.23 -12.37 9.65
C PRO A 205 -14.19 -13.39 10.10
N GLY A 206 -13.79 -13.34 11.37
CA GLY A 206 -12.69 -14.15 11.90
C GLY A 206 -11.34 -13.43 11.92
N ASN A 207 -11.36 -12.09 11.87
CA ASN A 207 -10.21 -11.21 12.09
C ASN A 207 -9.03 -11.48 11.14
N TYR A 208 -9.31 -11.53 9.85
CA TYR A 208 -8.28 -11.59 8.82
C TYR A 208 -8.62 -10.69 7.64
N HIS A 209 -7.60 -10.41 6.82
CA HIS A 209 -7.72 -9.58 5.64
C HIS A 209 -7.40 -10.37 4.39
N VAL A 210 -8.09 -10.02 3.31
CA VAL A 210 -7.79 -10.49 1.96
C VAL A 210 -7.40 -9.31 1.07
N TYR A 211 -6.46 -9.55 0.17
CA TYR A 211 -5.80 -8.53 -0.65
C TYR A 211 -5.92 -8.89 -2.12
N LYS A 212 -6.43 -7.97 -2.94
CA LYS A 212 -6.45 -8.10 -4.40
C LYS A 212 -5.19 -7.46 -4.97
N PHE A 213 -4.29 -8.30 -5.49
CA PHE A 213 -3.07 -7.86 -6.16
C PHE A 213 -3.24 -7.86 -7.68
N GLN A 214 -2.52 -6.96 -8.35
CA GLN A 214 -2.39 -6.88 -9.82
C GLN A 214 -0.92 -6.97 -10.25
N GLY A 215 -0.08 -7.57 -9.40
CA GLY A 215 1.36 -7.61 -9.56
C GLY A 215 2.04 -6.39 -8.94
N THR A 216 3.30 -6.55 -8.57
CA THR A 216 4.19 -5.42 -8.28
C THR A 216 4.60 -4.70 -9.57
N PRO A 217 4.99 -3.40 -9.51
CA PRO A 217 5.42 -2.64 -10.69
C PRO A 217 6.64 -3.19 -11.45
N GLY A 218 7.35 -4.16 -10.87
CA GLY A 218 8.52 -4.81 -11.45
C GLY A 218 8.94 -6.03 -10.63
N CYS A 219 10.10 -6.61 -10.96
CA CYS A 219 10.72 -7.68 -10.16
C CYS A 219 11.75 -7.15 -9.17
N ASN A 220 12.10 -8.01 -8.21
CA ASN A 220 12.80 -7.65 -6.96
C ASN A 220 11.93 -6.82 -6.01
N LEU A 221 10.61 -6.99 -6.13
CA LEU A 221 9.60 -6.48 -5.22
C LEU A 221 8.67 -7.63 -4.81
N ALA A 222 8.29 -7.65 -3.55
CA ALA A 222 7.36 -8.64 -3.00
C ALA A 222 6.51 -8.03 -1.88
N TYR A 223 5.27 -8.50 -1.75
CA TYR A 223 4.35 -8.09 -0.69
C TYR A 223 4.73 -8.76 0.63
N CYS A 224 5.03 -7.92 1.62
CA CYS A 224 5.41 -8.34 2.95
C CYS A 224 4.21 -8.78 3.78
N ALA A 225 4.49 -9.62 4.76
CA ALA A 225 3.60 -9.97 5.86
C ALA A 225 4.24 -9.56 7.19
N GLU A 226 3.46 -8.96 8.08
CA GLU A 226 3.88 -8.64 9.44
C GLU A 226 4.38 -9.91 10.15
N SER A 227 5.44 -9.76 10.95
CA SER A 227 5.90 -10.82 11.85
C SER A 227 5.08 -10.83 13.14
N ASN A 228 4.49 -11.98 13.46
CA ASN A 228 3.82 -12.19 14.76
C ASN A 228 4.81 -12.38 15.92
N LEU A 229 6.11 -12.13 15.73
CA LEU A 229 7.14 -12.42 16.72
C LEU A 229 7.31 -11.31 17.77
N ILE A 230 6.77 -10.10 17.56
CA ILE A 230 6.88 -8.99 18.53
C ILE A 230 5.64 -8.06 18.51
N THR A 231 4.48 -8.48 19.02
CA THR A 231 3.43 -7.54 19.47
C THR A 231 2.45 -8.19 20.47
N LYS A 232 2.83 -8.26 21.73
CA LYS A 232 1.91 -7.78 22.78
C LYS A 232 2.47 -6.47 23.29
N ALA A 233 2.20 -5.38 22.57
CA ALA A 233 2.16 -4.08 23.22
C ALA A 233 1.12 -4.17 24.35
N PRO A 234 1.37 -3.58 25.53
CA PRO A 234 0.47 -3.72 26.66
C PRO A 234 -0.88 -3.11 26.28
N GLU A 235 -1.95 -3.91 26.40
CA GLU A 235 -3.31 -3.42 26.38
C GLU A 235 -3.40 -2.24 27.35
N SER A 236 -3.84 -1.09 26.81
CA SER A 236 -4.21 0.10 27.57
C SER A 236 -5.40 -0.24 28.47
N THR A 237 -5.11 -0.88 29.60
CA THR A 237 -6.09 -1.17 30.64
C THR A 237 -6.26 0.10 31.45
N THR A 238 -7.45 0.68 31.33
CA THR A 238 -7.91 1.78 32.17
C THR A 238 -8.24 1.18 33.53
N GLU A 239 -7.43 1.46 34.56
CA GLU A 239 -7.82 1.18 35.94
C GLU A 239 -7.86 2.47 36.77
N GLN A 240 -9.06 2.69 37.31
CA GLN A 240 -9.46 3.70 38.28
C GLN A 240 -8.84 3.37 39.66
N PRO A 241 -8.57 4.36 40.53
CA PRO A 241 -7.62 4.20 41.62
C PRO A 241 -8.24 3.40 42.78
N THR A 242 -7.47 2.47 43.33
CA THR A 242 -7.81 1.84 44.62
C THR A 242 -6.63 1.88 45.58
N GLU A 243 -7.00 2.15 46.82
CA GLU A 243 -6.26 2.54 48.02
C GLU A 243 -4.92 1.87 48.36
N THR A 244 -4.09 2.73 48.94
CA THR A 244 -2.88 2.50 49.72
C THR A 244 -3.07 1.44 50.81
N THR A 245 -2.19 0.44 50.87
CA THR A 245 -1.79 -0.20 52.13
C THR A 245 -0.35 -0.69 52.02
N GLU A 246 0.53 -0.09 52.82
CA GLU A 246 1.90 -0.55 53.06
C GLU A 246 1.90 -1.86 53.86
N ARG A 247 2.84 -2.78 53.58
CA ARG A 247 3.93 -3.16 54.51
C ARG A 247 4.56 -4.52 54.21
N SER A 248 5.87 -4.54 54.49
CA SER A 248 6.81 -5.64 54.75
C SER A 248 7.36 -6.46 53.59
N THR A 249 8.57 -6.05 53.23
CA THR A 249 9.72 -6.85 52.80
C THR A 249 9.86 -8.19 53.54
N GLU A 250 10.07 -9.26 52.78
CA GLU A 250 11.01 -10.32 53.16
C GLU A 250 11.56 -11.03 51.91
N THR A 251 12.86 -11.28 51.95
CA THR A 251 13.74 -11.66 50.84
C THR A 251 13.96 -13.17 50.87
N LEU A 252 13.83 -13.89 49.74
CA LEU A 252 14.52 -15.17 49.56
C LEU A 252 14.88 -15.44 48.09
N GLN A 253 16.10 -15.03 47.77
CA GLN A 253 17.14 -15.65 46.93
C GLN A 253 16.81 -16.60 45.75
N GLU A 254 17.21 -16.09 44.57
CA GLU A 254 17.96 -16.71 43.45
C GLU A 254 17.60 -18.14 42.98
N HIS A 255 17.30 -18.28 41.69
CA HIS A 255 17.95 -19.21 40.75
C HIS A 255 17.77 -18.70 39.30
N LEU A 256 18.77 -18.00 38.74
CA LEU A 256 18.90 -17.76 37.29
C LEU A 256 20.37 -17.84 36.88
N PRO A 257 20.72 -18.61 35.82
CA PRO A 257 22.09 -18.81 35.39
C PRO A 257 22.74 -17.57 34.76
N LYS A 258 24.04 -17.46 35.01
CA LYS A 258 24.99 -16.40 34.61
C LYS A 258 25.10 -16.26 33.09
N GLY A 259 25.16 -15.02 32.58
CA GLY A 259 25.70 -14.83 31.22
C GLY A 259 25.53 -13.51 30.46
N MET A 260 24.81 -12.48 30.92
CA MET A 260 24.74 -11.20 30.17
C MET A 260 24.75 -9.96 31.08
N THR A 261 25.80 -9.15 30.94
CA THR A 261 25.88 -7.79 31.48
C THR A 261 25.16 -6.80 30.57
N LEU A 262 24.05 -6.22 31.02
CA LEU A 262 23.45 -5.03 30.42
C LEU A 262 24.13 -3.78 31.00
N ARG A 263 24.84 -3.02 30.16
CA ARG A 263 25.36 -1.69 30.49
C ARG A 263 24.39 -0.64 29.97
N TRP A 264 23.82 0.15 30.88
CA TRP A 264 23.08 1.36 30.53
C TRP A 264 24.05 2.52 30.31
N ARG A 265 23.86 3.30 29.25
CA ARG A 265 24.46 4.63 29.13
C ARG A 265 23.34 5.63 28.79
N LYS A 266 22.99 6.46 29.76
CA LYS A 266 22.21 7.68 29.57
C LYS A 266 23.09 8.68 28.82
N LYS A 267 22.58 9.38 27.81
CA LYS A 267 23.10 10.71 27.50
C LYS A 267 21.97 11.62 27.05
N GLU A 268 21.70 12.57 27.93
CA GLU A 268 20.89 13.76 27.72
C GLU A 268 21.44 14.59 26.56
N GLY A 269 20.54 15.38 25.94
CA GLY A 269 20.79 16.11 24.72
C GLY A 269 21.89 17.16 24.78
N LYS A 270 22.39 17.49 23.59
CA LYS A 270 22.78 18.85 23.19
C LYS A 270 22.99 18.90 21.67
N ILE A 271 22.37 19.92 21.09
CA ILE A 271 22.52 20.46 19.73
C ILE A 271 23.98 20.86 19.52
N PHE A 272 24.57 20.61 18.34
CA PHE A 272 25.66 21.45 17.80
C PHE A 272 25.66 21.48 16.27
N HIS A 273 26.06 22.65 15.78
CA HIS A 273 26.15 23.14 14.41
C HIS A 273 27.10 22.36 13.49
N LYS A 274 26.84 22.51 12.18
CA LYS A 274 27.69 22.16 11.04
C LYS A 274 29.05 22.89 11.10
N PRO A 275 30.19 22.23 10.81
CA PRO A 275 31.43 22.92 10.47
C PRO A 275 31.50 23.20 8.95
N GLU A 276 31.93 24.42 8.62
CA GLU A 276 32.41 24.87 7.32
C GLU A 276 33.89 24.51 7.13
N GLU A 277 34.25 24.33 5.84
CA GLU A 277 35.57 24.53 5.18
C GLU A 277 36.72 23.55 5.55
N GLU A 278 37.69 23.22 4.70
CA GLU A 278 38.38 23.97 3.62
C GLU A 278 38.83 23.07 2.44
N GLU A 279 39.23 23.78 1.39
CA GLU A 279 40.00 23.39 0.20
C GLU A 279 41.33 22.68 0.50
N GLU A 280 41.81 21.85 -0.44
CA GLU A 280 43.26 21.70 -0.66
C GLU A 280 43.53 21.39 -2.15
N GLU A 281 44.36 22.24 -2.74
CA GLU A 281 44.98 22.15 -4.07
C GLU A 281 46.18 21.19 -4.09
N GLY A 282 46.60 20.80 -5.31
CA GLY A 282 47.96 20.31 -5.65
C GLY A 282 47.95 18.84 -6.11
N GLU A 283 48.47 18.44 -7.28
CA GLU A 283 49.61 18.91 -8.08
C GLU A 283 49.39 18.61 -9.58
#